data_AF-A0A7W4FX15-F1
#
_entry.id   AF-A0A7W4FX15-F1
#
_cell.length_a   1.000
_cell.length_b   1.000
_cell.length_c   1.000
_cell.angle_alpha   90.00
_cell.angle_beta   90.00
_cell.angle_gamma   90.00
#
_symmetry.space_group_name_H-M   'P 1'
#
loop_
_entity.id
_entity.type
_entity.pdbx_description
1 polymer ?
#
loop_
_entity_poly.entity_id
_entity_poly.type
_entity_poly.pdbx_seq_one_letter_code
_entity_poly.pdbx_strand_id
1 'polypeptide(L)'
;MKYIEIDEELYRFIASKTERIGESASDILRRLLNLSVENVDISLPASISQPSLESESAASHHPVFNQAKAAVEKIIAEQNSTGQYNPADEQTASPATIDFDAIVSQHLLSQQKGAVGRFMHLLASLETTARSDFDKVLNVQGKGRLYFARSKQALLNSSQSSNPKEIASSGFWVTTNNNTAKKQTILTEVLEHLGCDSERAKSIAEHI
;
A
#
# COMPACT_ATOMS: atom_id res chain seq x y z
N MET A 1 5.44 19.86 0.93
CA MET A 1 5.91 19.74 -0.48
C MET A 1 4.88 18.95 -1.27
N LYS A 2 4.70 19.23 -2.57
CA LYS A 2 3.87 18.42 -3.46
C LYS A 2 4.77 17.42 -4.20
N TYR A 3 4.25 16.23 -4.51
CA TYR A 3 5.00 15.16 -5.17
C TYR A 3 4.51 15.00 -6.61
N ILE A 4 5.45 14.77 -7.53
CA ILE A 4 5.20 14.43 -8.94
C ILE A 4 5.99 13.15 -9.26
N GLU A 5 5.40 12.22 -10.01
CA GLU A 5 6.11 11.05 -10.54
C GLU A 5 6.67 11.39 -11.93
N ILE A 6 7.91 11.00 -12.19
CA ILE A 6 8.62 11.15 -13.47
C ILE A 6 9.26 9.82 -13.86
N ASP A 7 9.55 9.62 -15.14
CA ASP A 7 10.26 8.43 -15.62
C ASP A 7 11.78 8.48 -15.31
N GLU A 8 12.44 7.33 -15.47
CA GLU A 8 13.87 7.15 -15.16
C GLU A 8 14.81 7.96 -16.05
N GLU A 9 14.42 8.24 -17.30
CA GLU A 9 15.22 9.06 -18.20
C GLU A 9 15.16 10.52 -17.78
N LEU A 10 13.97 11.02 -17.49
CA LEU A 10 13.75 12.37 -16.97
C LEU A 10 14.40 12.56 -15.60
N TYR A 11 14.32 11.57 -14.71
CA TYR A 11 15.00 11.60 -13.42
C TYR A 11 16.52 11.73 -13.59
N ARG A 12 17.12 10.89 -14.43
CA ARG A 12 18.57 10.94 -14.72
C ARG A 12 18.97 12.26 -15.35
N PHE A 13 18.15 12.79 -16.25
CA PHE A 13 18.37 14.11 -16.84
C PHE A 13 18.38 15.21 -15.76
N ILE A 14 17.36 15.27 -14.89
CA ILE A 14 17.28 16.28 -13.81
C ILE A 14 18.47 16.14 -12.86
N ALA A 15 18.81 14.92 -12.42
CA ALA A 15 19.94 14.66 -11.54
C ALA A 15 21.29 15.10 -12.17
N SER A 16 21.46 14.91 -13.48
CA SER A 16 22.66 15.35 -14.21
C SER A 16 22.85 16.87 -14.25
N LYS A 17 21.81 17.65 -13.94
CA LYS A 17 21.83 19.11 -13.92
C LYS A 17 22.16 19.68 -12.54
N THR A 18 22.65 18.86 -11.61
CA THR A 18 23.11 19.29 -10.29
C THR A 18 24.38 20.15 -10.42
N GLU A 19 24.33 21.40 -9.97
CA GLU A 19 25.43 22.38 -9.92
C GLU A 19 25.91 22.64 -8.48
N ARG A 20 25.05 22.47 -7.46
CA ARG A 20 25.38 22.75 -6.05
C ARG A 20 25.10 21.55 -5.17
N ILE A 21 26.08 21.18 -4.34
CA ILE A 21 25.94 20.07 -3.37
C ILE A 21 24.79 20.38 -2.42
N GLY A 22 23.82 19.48 -2.35
CA GLY A 22 22.65 19.61 -1.48
C GLY A 22 21.51 20.47 -2.04
N GLU A 23 21.53 20.84 -3.32
CA GLU A 23 20.37 21.51 -3.94
C GLU A 23 19.17 20.57 -4.05
N SER A 24 17.96 21.12 -3.91
CA SER A 24 16.74 20.31 -4.03
C SER A 24 16.35 20.12 -5.50
N ALA A 25 15.59 19.05 -5.80
CA ALA A 25 15.01 18.85 -7.12
C ALA A 25 14.15 20.04 -7.59
N SER A 26 13.52 20.77 -6.65
CA SER A 26 12.75 21.97 -6.97
C SER A 26 13.65 23.13 -7.42
N ASP A 27 14.85 23.26 -6.86
CA ASP A 27 15.81 24.30 -7.24
C ASP A 27 16.39 24.02 -8.64
N ILE A 28 16.72 22.76 -8.92
CA ILE A 28 17.17 22.33 -10.24
C ILE A 28 16.09 22.63 -11.29
N LEU A 29 14.84 22.23 -11.03
CA LEU A 29 13.73 22.42 -11.97
C LEU A 29 13.40 23.90 -12.21
N ARG A 30 13.40 24.74 -11.16
CA ARG A 30 13.16 26.18 -11.32
C ARG A 30 14.23 26.84 -12.18
N ARG A 31 15.49 26.47 -12.00
CA ARG A 31 16.60 26.94 -12.84
C ARG A 31 16.44 26.51 -14.30
N LEU A 32 16.16 25.22 -14.55
CA LEU A 32 15.98 24.69 -15.91
C LEU A 32 14.78 25.31 -16.64
N LEU A 33 13.74 25.71 -15.91
CA LEU A 33 12.52 26.30 -16.46
C LEU A 33 12.51 27.84 -16.43
N ASN A 34 13.63 28.47 -16.09
CA ASN A 34 13.77 29.93 -15.96
C ASN A 34 12.72 30.57 -15.02
N LEU A 35 12.32 29.86 -13.97
CA LEU A 35 11.40 30.35 -12.95
C LEU A 35 12.17 31.18 -11.92
N SER A 36 11.56 32.27 -11.44
CA SER A 36 12.14 33.16 -10.44
C SER A 36 12.48 32.39 -9.14
N VAL A 37 13.74 32.46 -8.71
CA VAL A 37 14.21 31.87 -7.46
C VAL A 37 14.01 32.88 -6.34
N GLU A 38 12.89 32.80 -5.62
CA GLU A 38 12.82 33.41 -4.29
C GLU A 38 13.69 32.58 -3.35
N ASN A 39 14.91 33.07 -3.07
CA ASN A 39 15.75 32.55 -2.01
C ASN A 39 15.07 32.84 -0.66
N VAL A 40 14.40 31.84 -0.09
CA VAL A 40 14.05 31.87 1.34
C VAL A 40 15.28 31.37 2.09
N ASP A 41 15.96 32.29 2.75
CA ASP A 41 17.14 32.03 3.56
C ASP A 41 16.73 31.22 4.80
N ILE A 42 16.94 29.90 4.77
CA ILE A 42 16.69 29.02 5.92
C ILE A 42 17.98 29.01 6.74
N SER A 43 17.99 29.81 7.81
CA SER A 43 19.01 29.77 8.85
C SER A 43 19.18 28.35 9.41
N LEU A 44 20.43 27.86 9.39
CA LEU A 44 20.85 26.60 10.00
C LEU A 44 20.84 26.72 11.54
N PRO A 45 20.26 25.80 12.30
CA PRO A 45 20.69 25.58 13.67
C PRO A 45 21.93 24.68 13.68
N ALA A 46 22.99 25.17 14.31
CA ALA A 46 24.20 24.42 14.61
C ALA A 46 23.93 23.36 15.69
N SER A 47 24.33 22.11 15.43
CA SER A 47 25.45 21.46 16.14
C SER A 47 25.34 19.94 16.00
N ILE A 48 26.45 19.35 15.55
CA ILE A 48 26.71 17.92 15.48
C ILE A 48 27.12 17.45 16.89
N SER A 49 26.53 16.35 17.36
CA SER A 49 27.24 15.43 18.26
C SER A 49 26.58 14.05 18.25
N GLN A 50 27.26 13.09 17.60
CA GLN A 50 27.26 11.67 17.99
C GLN A 50 28.55 11.41 18.79
N PRO A 51 28.84 10.21 19.37
CA PRO A 51 28.04 9.00 19.68
C PRO A 51 28.24 8.51 21.16
N SER A 52 27.41 7.58 21.69
CA SER A 52 27.85 6.46 22.58
C SER A 52 26.68 5.61 23.11
N LEU A 53 27.04 4.43 23.62
CA LEU A 53 26.33 3.21 24.01
C LEU A 53 25.31 3.29 25.16
N GLU A 54 24.40 2.30 25.16
CA GLU A 54 23.60 1.69 26.25
C GLU A 54 23.15 2.55 27.44
N SER A 55 21.83 2.62 27.65
CA SER A 55 21.16 2.30 28.94
C SER A 55 19.63 2.38 28.80
N GLU A 56 18.95 1.39 29.37
CA GLU A 56 17.51 1.29 29.52
C GLU A 56 16.93 2.40 30.42
N SER A 57 15.73 2.90 30.11
CA SER A 57 14.68 3.16 31.12
C SER A 57 13.35 3.61 30.51
N ALA A 58 12.32 2.83 30.85
CA ALA A 58 11.00 3.23 31.31
C ALA A 58 10.07 4.11 30.43
N ALA A 59 9.06 3.41 29.91
CA ALA A 59 7.63 3.73 30.06
C ALA A 59 7.09 5.09 29.57
N SER A 60 6.43 5.04 28.41
CA SER A 60 5.21 5.82 28.17
C SER A 60 4.24 4.99 27.33
N HIS A 61 3.39 4.21 28.03
CA HIS A 61 2.23 3.55 27.43
C HIS A 61 1.22 4.61 26.99
N HIS A 62 1.03 4.78 25.69
CA HIS A 62 0.04 5.68 25.13
C HIS A 62 -1.35 5.00 25.14
N PRO A 63 -2.38 5.53 25.83
CA PRO A 63 -3.65 4.85 26.10
C PRO A 63 -4.65 4.92 24.93
N VAL A 64 -4.18 4.99 23.68
CA VAL A 64 -5.04 5.19 22.49
C VAL A 64 -5.32 3.87 21.76
N PHE A 65 -4.57 2.81 22.06
CA PHE A 65 -4.66 1.53 21.35
C PHE A 65 -5.93 0.70 21.69
N ASN A 66 -6.52 0.89 22.87
CA ASN A 66 -7.66 0.06 23.30
C ASN A 66 -9.04 0.63 22.92
N GLN A 67 -9.15 1.91 22.55
CA GLN A 67 -10.43 2.50 22.16
C GLN A 67 -10.85 2.18 20.72
N ALA A 68 -9.88 1.94 19.82
CA ALA A 68 -10.17 1.60 18.42
C ALA A 68 -10.76 0.18 18.26
N LYS A 69 -10.46 -0.74 19.18
CA LYS A 69 -11.02 -2.11 19.16
C LYS A 69 -12.46 -2.16 19.69
N ALA A 70 -12.77 -1.38 20.73
CA ALA A 70 -14.09 -1.38 21.38
C ALA A 70 -15.17 -0.61 20.58
N ALA A 71 -14.79 0.40 19.79
CA ALA A 71 -15.73 1.14 18.96
C ALA A 71 -16.23 0.34 17.74
N VAL A 72 -15.41 -0.58 17.23
CA VAL A 72 -15.75 -1.45 16.09
C VAL A 72 -16.75 -2.54 16.48
N GLU A 73 -16.73 -2.99 17.73
CA GLU A 73 -17.62 -4.04 18.24
C GLU A 73 -19.06 -3.54 18.49
N LYS A 74 -19.24 -2.23 18.75
CA LYS A 74 -20.57 -1.62 18.94
C LYS A 74 -21.30 -1.28 17.63
N ILE A 75 -20.58 -0.95 16.56
CA ILE A 75 -21.19 -0.59 15.28
C ILE A 75 -21.79 -1.82 14.57
N ILE A 76 -21.30 -3.03 14.89
CA ILE A 76 -21.79 -4.30 14.33
C ILE A 76 -23.13 -4.74 14.98
N ALA A 77 -23.49 -4.22 16.16
CA ALA A 77 -24.66 -4.68 16.91
C ALA A 77 -25.99 -3.97 16.56
N GLU A 78 -25.97 -2.82 15.87
CA GLU A 78 -27.15 -1.93 15.77
C GLU A 78 -27.71 -1.70 14.36
N GLN A 79 -27.21 -2.37 13.32
CA GLN A 79 -27.70 -2.18 11.93
C GLN A 79 -28.57 -3.33 11.39
N ASN A 80 -28.92 -4.32 12.22
CA ASN A 80 -29.71 -5.47 11.77
C ASN A 80 -31.20 -5.28 12.08
N SER A 81 -31.87 -4.32 11.42
CA SER A 81 -33.33 -4.16 11.50
C SER A 81 -33.89 -3.32 10.36
N THR A 82 -34.11 -3.91 9.17
CA THR A 82 -35.37 -3.89 8.39
C THR A 82 -35.10 -4.25 6.93
N GLY A 83 -35.56 -5.45 6.54
CA GLY A 83 -35.51 -5.96 5.17
C GLY A 83 -35.95 -7.42 5.18
N GLN A 84 -37.26 -7.64 5.17
CA GLN A 84 -37.89 -8.96 5.12
C GLN A 84 -37.34 -9.81 3.97
N TYR A 85 -36.79 -10.98 4.29
CA TYR A 85 -36.60 -12.08 3.34
C TYR A 85 -37.02 -13.39 4.02
N ASN A 86 -37.86 -14.15 3.33
CA ASN A 86 -38.50 -15.37 3.79
C ASN A 86 -37.49 -16.52 3.99
N PRO A 87 -37.62 -17.36 5.03
CA PRO A 87 -36.80 -18.55 5.24
C PRO A 87 -37.47 -19.76 4.56
N ALA A 88 -37.39 -19.85 3.24
CA ALA A 88 -37.81 -21.03 2.50
C ALA A 88 -37.17 -21.02 1.10
N ASP A 89 -35.86 -21.24 1.05
CA ASP A 89 -35.21 -21.98 -0.04
C ASP A 89 -33.77 -22.29 0.40
N GLU A 90 -33.62 -23.43 1.07
CA GLU A 90 -32.35 -24.15 1.17
C GLU A 90 -31.95 -24.61 -0.23
N GLN A 91 -31.15 -23.81 -0.93
CA GLN A 91 -30.40 -24.27 -2.10
C GLN A 91 -28.95 -23.79 -1.98
N THR A 92 -28.16 -24.64 -1.31
CA THR A 92 -26.73 -24.93 -1.59
C THR A 92 -26.02 -23.94 -2.51
N ALA A 93 -25.50 -22.85 -1.94
CA ALA A 93 -24.39 -22.13 -2.55
C ALA A 93 -23.09 -22.86 -2.19
N SER A 94 -22.62 -23.71 -3.10
CA SER A 94 -21.26 -24.21 -3.12
C SER A 94 -20.25 -23.07 -2.92
N PRO A 95 -19.14 -23.26 -2.19
CA PRO A 95 -18.09 -22.25 -2.12
C PRO A 95 -17.61 -22.01 -3.55
N ALA A 96 -17.73 -20.78 -4.04
CA ALA A 96 -17.16 -20.42 -5.33
C ALA A 96 -15.64 -20.59 -5.20
N THR A 97 -15.13 -21.70 -5.72
CA THR A 97 -13.69 -21.97 -5.76
C THR A 97 -13.06 -20.90 -6.64
N ILE A 98 -12.31 -19.97 -6.04
CA ILE A 98 -11.56 -18.96 -6.78
C ILE A 98 -10.58 -19.70 -7.68
N ASP A 99 -10.73 -19.55 -8.99
CA ASP A 99 -9.77 -20.08 -9.95
C ASP A 99 -8.56 -19.15 -10.00
N PHE A 100 -7.54 -19.46 -9.19
CA PHE A 100 -6.30 -18.68 -9.10
C PHE A 100 -5.44 -18.77 -10.36
N ASP A 101 -5.68 -19.74 -11.25
CA ASP A 101 -4.89 -19.93 -12.47
C ASP A 101 -5.36 -18.98 -13.57
N ALA A 102 -6.67 -18.73 -13.65
CA ALA A 102 -7.25 -17.74 -14.53
C ALA A 102 -6.76 -16.30 -14.23
N ILE A 103 -6.28 -16.04 -13.00
CA ILE A 103 -5.80 -14.73 -12.54
C ILE A 103 -4.41 -14.41 -13.11
N VAL A 104 -3.59 -15.43 -13.37
CA VAL A 104 -2.22 -15.26 -13.88
C VAL A 104 -2.21 -15.37 -15.40
N SER A 105 -2.63 -14.30 -16.07
CA SER A 105 -2.40 -14.19 -17.51
C SER A 105 -0.99 -13.68 -17.78
N GLN A 106 -0.06 -14.59 -18.10
CA GLN A 106 1.34 -14.25 -18.40
C GLN A 106 1.47 -13.17 -19.50
N HIS A 107 0.56 -13.18 -20.48
CA HIS A 107 0.51 -12.18 -21.55
C HIS A 107 0.10 -10.78 -21.06
N LEU A 108 -0.84 -10.69 -20.10
CA LEU A 108 -1.24 -9.40 -19.53
C LEU A 108 -0.20 -8.88 -18.54
N LEU A 109 0.49 -9.79 -17.83
CA LEU A 109 1.57 -9.46 -16.89
C LEU A 109 2.81 -8.93 -17.61
N SER A 110 3.17 -9.49 -18.76
CA SER A 110 4.32 -9.00 -19.56
C SER A 110 4.11 -7.59 -20.12
N GLN A 111 2.85 -7.16 -20.28
CA GLN A 111 2.49 -5.81 -20.70
C GLN A 111 2.54 -4.79 -19.55
N GLN A 112 2.62 -5.24 -18.30
CA GLN A 112 2.67 -4.33 -17.16
C GLN A 112 4.06 -3.71 -16.98
N LYS A 113 4.08 -2.44 -16.60
CA LYS A 113 5.31 -1.68 -16.36
C LYS A 113 5.93 -2.06 -15.00
N GLY A 114 6.94 -2.93 -15.05
CA GLY A 114 7.75 -3.33 -13.90
C GLY A 114 6.99 -4.11 -12.83
N ALA A 115 7.67 -4.34 -11.70
CA ALA A 115 7.14 -5.15 -10.60
C ALA A 115 5.88 -4.55 -9.96
N VAL A 116 5.82 -3.21 -9.80
CA VAL A 116 4.63 -2.55 -9.24
C VAL A 116 3.43 -2.74 -10.16
N GLY A 117 3.60 -2.62 -11.48
CA GLY A 117 2.51 -2.82 -12.44
C GLY A 117 1.95 -4.23 -12.39
N ARG A 118 2.82 -5.25 -12.37
CA ARG A 118 2.41 -6.65 -12.24
C ARG A 118 1.67 -6.93 -10.93
N PHE A 119 2.19 -6.41 -9.81
CA PHE A 119 1.52 -6.49 -8.51
C PHE A 119 0.12 -5.86 -8.52
N MET A 120 -0.02 -4.65 -9.05
CA MET A 120 -1.32 -3.96 -9.13
C MET A 120 -2.30 -4.71 -10.03
N HIS A 121 -1.83 -5.27 -11.15
CA HIS A 121 -2.67 -6.05 -12.06
C HIS A 121 -3.19 -7.33 -11.41
N LEU A 122 -2.33 -8.07 -10.69
CA LEU A 122 -2.74 -9.27 -9.97
C LEU A 122 -3.78 -8.95 -8.89
N LEU A 123 -3.59 -7.87 -8.12
CA LEU A 123 -4.56 -7.42 -7.13
C LEU A 123 -5.90 -7.00 -7.75
N ALA A 124 -5.87 -6.33 -8.91
CA ALA A 124 -7.07 -5.95 -9.64
C ALA A 124 -7.85 -7.20 -10.10
N SER A 125 -7.16 -8.19 -10.66
CA SER A 125 -7.78 -9.46 -11.05
C SER A 125 -8.37 -10.18 -9.84
N LEU A 126 -7.66 -10.22 -8.70
CA LEU A 126 -8.16 -10.82 -7.46
C LEU A 126 -9.41 -10.12 -6.93
N GLU A 127 -9.48 -8.79 -7.00
CA GLU A 127 -10.67 -8.03 -6.57
C GLU A 127 -11.89 -8.43 -7.42
N THR A 128 -11.72 -8.57 -8.74
CA THR A 128 -12.83 -8.95 -9.62
C THR A 128 -13.32 -10.37 -9.42
N THR A 129 -12.43 -11.31 -9.08
CA THR A 129 -12.75 -12.73 -8.89
C THR A 129 -13.28 -13.02 -7.49
N ALA A 130 -12.64 -12.46 -6.44
CA ALA A 130 -12.99 -12.74 -5.05
C ALA A 130 -14.12 -11.85 -4.52
N ARG A 131 -14.31 -10.64 -5.08
CA ARG A 131 -15.33 -9.62 -4.76
C ARG A 131 -15.74 -9.54 -3.29
N SER A 132 -16.66 -10.39 -2.81
CA SER A 132 -17.12 -10.44 -1.41
C SER A 132 -16.02 -10.85 -0.42
N ASP A 133 -15.12 -11.74 -0.82
CA ASP A 133 -14.02 -12.22 0.03
C ASP A 133 -12.80 -11.30 0.00
N PHE A 134 -12.78 -10.32 -0.91
CA PHE A 134 -11.63 -9.43 -1.05
C PHE A 134 -11.39 -8.55 0.18
N ASP A 135 -12.40 -8.34 1.04
CA ASP A 135 -12.22 -7.65 2.32
C ASP A 135 -11.21 -8.32 3.25
N LYS A 136 -10.95 -9.62 3.07
CA LYS A 136 -9.95 -10.36 3.84
C LYS A 136 -8.53 -9.79 3.67
N VAL A 137 -8.25 -9.07 2.58
CA VAL A 137 -6.94 -8.41 2.37
C VAL A 137 -6.64 -7.35 3.42
N LEU A 138 -7.66 -6.78 4.07
CA LEU A 138 -7.47 -5.79 5.14
C LEU A 138 -6.81 -6.39 6.39
N ASN A 139 -6.82 -7.72 6.54
CA ASN A 139 -6.13 -8.42 7.62
C ASN A 139 -4.61 -8.53 7.37
N VAL A 140 -4.17 -8.35 6.12
CA VAL A 140 -2.76 -8.42 5.72
C VAL A 140 -2.07 -7.09 6.07
N GLN A 141 -1.19 -7.12 7.08
CA GLN A 141 -0.53 -5.93 7.60
C GLN A 141 0.88 -6.24 8.10
N GLY A 142 1.75 -5.23 8.08
CA GLY A 142 3.09 -5.31 8.63
C GLY A 142 3.15 -4.82 10.08
N LYS A 143 4.34 -4.90 10.69
CA LYS A 143 4.58 -4.38 12.04
C LYS A 143 4.37 -2.86 12.09
N GLY A 144 3.22 -2.43 12.61
CA GLY A 144 2.83 -1.02 12.72
C GLY A 144 2.52 -0.36 11.38
N ARG A 145 2.30 -1.13 10.31
CA ARG A 145 2.06 -0.61 8.97
C ARG A 145 0.89 -1.32 8.31
N LEU A 146 -0.10 -0.55 7.85
CA LEU A 146 -1.17 -1.06 7.01
C LEU A 146 -0.63 -1.28 5.59
N TYR A 147 -0.88 -2.46 5.03
CA TYR A 147 -0.63 -2.71 3.61
C TYR A 147 -1.83 -2.38 2.74
N PHE A 148 -3.03 -2.67 3.24
CA PHE A 148 -4.29 -2.37 2.59
C PHE A 148 -5.19 -1.48 3.47
N ALA A 149 -6.02 -0.66 2.83
CA ALA A 149 -7.06 0.11 3.51
C ALA A 149 -8.20 0.48 2.56
N ARG A 150 -9.35 0.90 3.12
CA ARG A 150 -10.47 1.48 2.37
C ARG A 150 -10.28 2.96 2.02
N SER A 151 -9.14 3.55 2.36
CA SER A 151 -8.83 4.94 2.00
C SER A 151 -7.33 5.19 1.89
N LYS A 152 -6.97 6.11 0.99
CA LYS A 152 -5.61 6.65 0.85
C LYS A 152 -5.07 7.19 2.19
N GLN A 153 -5.91 7.92 2.94
CA GLN A 153 -5.50 8.60 4.16
C GLN A 153 -5.11 7.61 5.27
N ALA A 154 -5.81 6.48 5.38
CA ALA A 154 -5.46 5.46 6.38
C ALA A 154 -4.04 4.89 6.17
N LEU A 155 -3.64 4.66 4.91
CA LEU A 155 -2.28 4.23 4.58
C LEU A 155 -1.23 5.29 4.87
N LEU A 156 -1.52 6.56 4.58
CA LEU A 156 -0.62 7.68 4.91
C LEU A 156 -0.47 7.88 6.42
N ASN A 157 -1.58 7.79 7.17
CA ASN A 157 -1.58 7.89 8.62
C ASN A 157 -0.73 6.78 9.25
N SER A 158 -0.79 5.58 8.68
CA SER A 158 0.04 4.45 9.11
C SER A 158 1.52 4.61 8.70
N SER A 159 1.78 5.13 7.50
CA SER A 159 3.13 5.41 7.00
C SER A 159 3.09 6.47 5.91
N GLN A 160 3.69 7.64 6.17
CA GLN A 160 3.70 8.77 5.22
C GLN A 160 4.43 8.44 3.91
N SER A 161 5.41 7.55 3.95
CA SER A 161 6.17 7.11 2.78
C SER A 161 5.53 5.89 2.08
N SER A 162 4.28 5.53 2.35
CA SER A 162 3.66 4.30 1.84
C SER A 162 3.40 4.27 0.32
N ASN A 163 3.42 5.42 -0.35
CA ASN A 163 2.99 5.61 -1.75
C ASN A 163 1.69 4.84 -2.08
N PRO A 164 0.53 5.24 -1.52
CA PRO A 164 -0.72 4.52 -1.74
C PRO A 164 -1.17 4.57 -3.21
N LYS A 165 -1.57 3.41 -3.75
CA LYS A 165 -2.26 3.32 -5.06
C LYS A 165 -3.59 2.59 -4.89
N GLU A 166 -4.60 3.04 -5.62
CA GLU A 166 -5.92 2.42 -5.63
C GLU A 166 -5.94 1.20 -6.56
N ILE A 167 -6.63 0.15 -6.15
CA ILE A 167 -6.77 -1.10 -6.91
C ILE A 167 -8.01 -0.97 -7.81
N ALA A 168 -7.84 -0.88 -9.13
CA ALA A 168 -8.92 -0.89 -10.12
C ALA A 168 -10.12 0.05 -9.85
N SER A 169 -9.96 1.12 -9.05
CA SER A 169 -11.05 1.99 -8.58
C SER A 169 -12.11 1.29 -7.71
N SER A 170 -11.75 0.20 -7.02
CA SER A 170 -12.65 -0.57 -6.16
C SER A 170 -12.87 0.06 -4.77
N GLY A 171 -12.22 1.18 -4.47
CA GLY A 171 -12.17 1.76 -3.12
C GLY A 171 -11.19 1.07 -2.18
N PHE A 172 -10.46 0.04 -2.64
CA PHE A 172 -9.33 -0.54 -1.92
C PHE A 172 -8.01 0.12 -2.33
N TRP A 173 -7.21 0.44 -1.33
CA TRP A 173 -5.90 1.07 -1.49
C TRP A 173 -4.81 0.14 -0.99
N VAL A 174 -3.66 0.14 -1.66
CA VAL A 174 -2.48 -0.63 -1.28
C VAL A 174 -1.22 0.23 -1.21
N THR A 175 -0.33 -0.09 -0.29
CA THR A 175 1.01 0.54 -0.22
C THR A 175 1.93 0.02 -1.33
N THR A 176 2.52 0.91 -2.12
CA THR A 176 3.39 0.51 -3.25
C THR A 176 4.87 0.76 -3.03
N ASN A 177 5.24 1.52 -1.98
CA ASN A 177 6.63 1.72 -1.57
C ASN A 177 7.19 0.52 -0.78
N ASN A 178 7.25 -0.62 -1.46
CA ASN A 178 7.82 -1.87 -0.95
C ASN A 178 8.78 -2.41 -2.02
N ASN A 179 9.85 -3.10 -1.65
CA ASN A 179 10.69 -3.79 -2.64
C ASN A 179 9.96 -5.01 -3.25
N THR A 180 10.50 -5.60 -4.32
CA THR A 180 9.87 -6.74 -5.02
C THR A 180 9.62 -7.92 -4.09
N ALA A 181 10.61 -8.34 -3.30
CA ALA A 181 10.47 -9.44 -2.35
C ALA A 181 9.31 -9.20 -1.36
N LYS A 182 9.16 -7.97 -0.85
CA LYS A 182 8.07 -7.63 0.06
C LYS A 182 6.70 -7.63 -0.65
N LYS A 183 6.62 -7.17 -1.91
CA LYS A 183 5.38 -7.28 -2.70
C LYS A 183 4.98 -8.74 -2.92
N GLN A 184 5.95 -9.61 -3.17
CA GLN A 184 5.74 -11.05 -3.29
C GLN A 184 5.19 -11.62 -1.98
N THR A 185 5.82 -11.32 -0.84
CA THR A 185 5.30 -11.73 0.49
C THR A 185 3.86 -11.26 0.72
N ILE A 186 3.58 -9.98 0.45
CA ILE A 186 2.24 -9.41 0.65
C ILE A 186 1.22 -10.12 -0.25
N LEU A 187 1.56 -10.38 -1.52
CA LEU A 187 0.64 -11.08 -2.43
C LEU A 187 0.43 -12.54 -2.00
N THR A 188 1.48 -13.24 -1.56
CA THR A 188 1.35 -14.61 -1.03
C THR A 188 0.40 -14.64 0.17
N GLU A 189 0.56 -13.74 1.14
CA GLU A 189 -0.33 -13.65 2.29
C GLU A 189 -1.79 -13.36 1.88
N VAL A 190 -2.00 -12.46 0.91
CA VAL A 190 -3.33 -12.17 0.36
C VAL A 190 -3.97 -13.43 -0.24
N LEU A 191 -3.23 -14.15 -1.07
CA LEU A 191 -3.71 -15.36 -1.74
C LEU A 191 -4.06 -16.45 -0.72
N GLU A 192 -3.23 -16.65 0.30
CA GLU A 192 -3.49 -17.60 1.39
C GLU A 192 -4.75 -17.22 2.19
N HIS A 193 -4.98 -15.93 2.47
CA HIS A 193 -6.21 -15.46 3.13
C HIS A 193 -7.47 -15.65 2.28
N LEU A 194 -7.32 -15.67 0.95
CA LEU A 194 -8.39 -15.96 -0.01
C LEU A 194 -8.57 -17.48 -0.24
N GLY A 195 -7.79 -18.33 0.42
CA GLY A 195 -7.92 -19.78 0.36
C GLY A 195 -7.04 -20.47 -0.69
N CYS A 196 -6.04 -19.78 -1.24
CA CYS A 196 -5.02 -20.39 -2.09
C CYS A 196 -4.04 -21.22 -1.25
N ASP A 197 -3.54 -22.32 -1.79
CA ASP A 197 -2.48 -23.09 -1.13
C ASP A 197 -1.14 -22.33 -1.14
N SER A 198 -0.30 -22.56 -0.13
CA SER A 198 0.93 -21.77 0.06
C SER A 198 1.95 -21.92 -1.08
N GLU A 199 2.04 -23.10 -1.70
CA GLU A 199 2.97 -23.34 -2.82
C GLU A 199 2.51 -22.58 -4.08
N ARG A 200 1.22 -22.66 -4.40
CA ARG A 200 0.61 -21.92 -5.50
C ARG A 200 0.69 -20.42 -5.27
N ALA A 201 0.39 -19.95 -4.07
CA ALA A 201 0.47 -18.54 -3.72
C ALA A 201 1.88 -17.96 -3.93
N LYS A 202 2.93 -18.73 -3.62
CA LYS A 202 4.32 -18.36 -3.92
C LYS A 202 4.60 -18.35 -5.41
N SER A 203 4.20 -19.40 -6.14
CA SER A 203 4.39 -19.47 -7.60
C SER A 203 3.71 -18.30 -8.34
N ILE A 204 2.52 -17.90 -7.91
CA ILE A 204 1.83 -16.72 -8.46
C ILE A 204 2.63 -15.45 -8.13
N ALA A 205 3.09 -15.30 -6.89
CA ALA A 205 3.85 -14.15 -6.45
C ALA A 205 5.19 -13.97 -7.19
N GLU A 206 5.85 -15.05 -7.61
CA GLU A 206 7.10 -14.99 -8.41
C GLU A 206 6.95 -14.25 -9.75
N HIS A 207 5.72 -14.07 -10.23
CA HIS A 207 5.46 -13.31 -11.45
C HIS A 207 5.51 -11.79 -11.25
N ILE A 208 5.65 -11.29 -10.01
CA ILE A 208 5.91 -9.88 -9.71
C ILE A 208 7.35 -9.53 -10.00
#